data_AF-A0A520R317-F1
#
_entry.id   AF-A0A520R317-F1
#
_cell.length_a   1.000
_cell.length_b   1.000
_cell.length_c   1.000
_cell.angle_alpha   90.00
_cell.angle_beta   90.00
_cell.angle_gamma   90.00
#
_symmetry.space_group_name_H-M   'P 1'
#
loop_
_entity.id
_entity.type
_entity.pdbx_description
1 polymer ?
#
loop_
_entity_poly.entity_id
_entity_poly.type
_entity_poly.pdbx_seq_one_letter_code
_entity_poly.pdbx_strand_id
1 'polypeptide(L)'
;MMVAVLSACGGRPPPTPPPSLADELAEDGEGEVRIAGIPLPRLPLEVSPSDPALAAGWDRAEAALTMPSPRPPTGEAWEVESWADEELGGWMRRRAEIIGAAQRALEPARAGRPEHSVVASFLLGLAYSRFALDLRGIETPHAFAEDPERVRAFRAAMEQAAQPLWLRALDAFGSCASVASAAPAHSLARWRERCDAELRAVEPLLPD
;
A
#
# COMPACT_ATOMS: atom_id res chain seq x y z
N MET A 1 -66.48 -30.29 -41.45
CA MET A 1 -66.50 -29.16 -40.50
C MET A 1 -66.20 -29.74 -39.13
N MET A 2 -64.96 -29.58 -38.66
CA MET A 2 -64.45 -30.24 -37.44
C MET A 2 -63.67 -29.20 -36.65
N VAL A 3 -64.13 -28.94 -35.43
CA VAL A 3 -63.58 -27.93 -34.50
C VAL A 3 -62.55 -28.63 -33.62
N ALA A 4 -61.32 -28.11 -33.61
CA ALA A 4 -60.29 -28.50 -32.66
C ALA A 4 -60.10 -27.37 -31.64
N VAL A 5 -60.33 -27.68 -30.37
CA VAL A 5 -60.10 -26.80 -29.22
C VAL A 5 -58.70 -27.09 -28.68
N LEU A 6 -57.82 -26.09 -28.68
CA LEU A 6 -56.52 -26.14 -28.00
C LEU A 6 -56.59 -25.28 -26.74
N SER A 7 -56.55 -25.94 -25.58
CA SER A 7 -56.40 -25.32 -24.26
C SER A 7 -54.97 -24.83 -24.09
N ALA A 8 -54.78 -23.51 -24.00
CA ALA A 8 -53.52 -22.89 -23.59
C ALA A 8 -53.52 -22.69 -22.07
N CYS A 9 -52.67 -23.44 -21.35
CA CYS A 9 -52.38 -23.18 -19.94
C CYS A 9 -51.45 -21.94 -19.85
N GLY A 10 -52.00 -20.82 -19.40
CA GLY A 10 -51.21 -19.63 -19.04
C GLY A 10 -50.46 -19.85 -17.73
N GLY A 11 -49.18 -20.19 -17.83
CA GLY A 11 -48.25 -20.18 -16.70
C GLY A 11 -47.77 -18.75 -16.43
N ARG A 12 -48.25 -18.13 -15.35
CA ARG A 12 -47.71 -16.86 -14.83
C ARG A 12 -46.31 -17.14 -14.28
N PRO A 13 -45.25 -16.45 -14.72
CA PRO A 13 -43.93 -16.61 -14.11
C PRO A 13 -44.01 -16.22 -12.62
N PRO A 14 -43.31 -16.95 -11.73
CA PRO A 14 -43.30 -16.61 -10.32
C PRO A 14 -42.74 -15.19 -10.13
N PRO A 15 -43.27 -14.40 -9.18
CA PRO A 15 -42.70 -13.11 -8.85
C PRO A 15 -41.25 -13.32 -8.45
N THR A 16 -40.33 -12.59 -9.10
CA THR A 16 -38.94 -12.52 -8.70
C THR A 16 -38.90 -12.11 -7.23
N PRO A 17 -38.20 -12.85 -6.35
CA PRO A 17 -37.99 -12.39 -5.00
C PRO A 17 -37.32 -11.00 -5.06
N PRO A 18 -37.69 -10.06 -4.17
CA PRO A 18 -36.93 -8.83 -4.06
C PRO A 18 -35.46 -9.19 -3.82
N PRO A 19 -34.50 -8.45 -4.42
CA PRO A 19 -33.10 -8.67 -4.15
C PRO A 19 -32.88 -8.70 -2.64
N SER A 20 -32.07 -9.63 -2.16
CA SER A 20 -31.76 -9.64 -0.74
C SER A 20 -31.02 -8.34 -0.41
N LEU A 21 -31.18 -7.83 0.82
CA LEU A 21 -30.36 -6.71 1.30
C LEU A 21 -28.85 -7.00 1.18
N ALA A 22 -28.44 -8.28 1.07
CA ALA A 22 -27.07 -8.67 0.79
C ALA A 22 -26.67 -8.45 -0.68
N ASP A 23 -27.61 -8.55 -1.62
CA ASP A 23 -27.40 -8.29 -3.05
C ASP A 23 -27.42 -6.78 -3.36
N GLU A 24 -28.28 -6.00 -2.68
CA GLU A 24 -28.27 -4.51 -2.78
C GLU A 24 -27.04 -3.88 -2.11
N LEU A 25 -26.34 -4.60 -1.22
CA LEU A 25 -25.04 -4.19 -0.68
C LEU A 25 -23.85 -4.73 -1.49
N ALA A 26 -24.09 -5.61 -2.46
CA ALA A 26 -23.07 -6.22 -3.31
C ALA A 26 -22.97 -5.60 -4.71
N GLU A 27 -24.00 -4.88 -5.16
CA GLU A 27 -23.98 -4.12 -6.42
C GLU A 27 -24.19 -2.63 -6.19
N ASP A 28 -23.11 -1.94 -5.83
CA ASP A 28 -22.87 -0.59 -6.36
C ASP A 28 -21.36 -0.35 -6.41
N GLY A 29 -20.84 -0.23 -7.63
CA GLY A 29 -19.44 0.04 -7.94
C GLY A 29 -19.02 1.47 -7.59
N GLU A 30 -19.14 1.86 -6.32
CA GLU A 30 -18.55 3.08 -5.78
C GLU A 30 -17.08 2.82 -5.39
N GLY A 31 -16.20 3.03 -6.37
CA GLY A 31 -14.79 3.40 -6.23
C GLY A 31 -13.98 2.62 -5.19
N GLU A 32 -13.37 1.51 -5.60
CA GLU A 32 -12.22 0.95 -4.87
C GLU A 32 -11.16 2.06 -4.71
N VAL A 33 -10.96 2.54 -3.48
CA VAL A 33 -9.97 3.59 -3.21
C VAL A 33 -8.59 2.97 -3.38
N ARG A 34 -7.74 3.64 -4.15
CA ARG A 34 -6.36 3.20 -4.42
C ARG A 34 -5.39 4.32 -4.07
N ILE A 35 -4.18 3.94 -3.68
CA ILE A 35 -3.03 4.85 -3.61
C ILE A 35 -1.89 4.27 -4.43
N ALA A 36 -1.37 5.01 -5.41
CA ALA A 36 -0.33 4.51 -6.31
C ALA A 36 -0.68 3.14 -6.95
N GLY A 37 -1.98 2.92 -7.24
CA GLY A 37 -2.47 1.65 -7.76
C GLY A 37 -2.55 0.50 -6.75
N ILE A 38 -2.32 0.72 -5.46
CA ILE A 38 -2.50 -0.26 -4.39
C ILE A 38 -3.95 -0.16 -3.86
N PRO A 39 -4.73 -1.26 -3.86
CA PRO A 39 -6.09 -1.23 -3.34
C PRO A 39 -6.09 -1.07 -1.81
N LEU A 40 -6.96 -0.18 -1.33
CA LEU A 40 -7.18 0.06 0.09
C LEU A 40 -8.52 -0.52 0.53
N PRO A 41 -8.68 -0.90 1.81
CA PRO A 41 -10.01 -1.08 2.38
C PRO A 41 -10.83 0.20 2.15
N ARG A 42 -12.16 0.05 2.06
CA ARG A 42 -13.05 1.21 1.99
C ARG A 42 -12.71 2.19 3.12
N LEU A 43 -12.59 3.48 2.79
CA LEU A 43 -12.31 4.49 3.79
C LEU A 43 -13.46 4.52 4.81
N PRO A 44 -13.17 4.83 6.10
CA PRO A 44 -14.21 5.12 7.07
C PRO A 44 -15.11 6.25 6.56
N LEU A 45 -16.41 6.23 6.92
CA LEU A 45 -17.42 7.12 6.35
C LEU A 45 -17.07 8.62 6.48
N GLU A 46 -16.36 8.97 7.55
CA GLU A 46 -15.96 10.33 7.88
C GLU A 46 -14.59 10.73 7.30
N VAL A 47 -13.99 9.87 6.47
CA VAL A 47 -12.65 10.06 5.91
C VAL A 47 -12.69 10.08 4.39
N SER A 48 -12.13 11.14 3.82
CA SER A 48 -11.92 11.29 2.38
C SER A 48 -10.44 11.57 2.08
N PRO A 49 -9.89 11.13 0.92
CA PRO A 49 -8.55 11.53 0.51
C PRO A 49 -8.40 13.05 0.38
N SER A 50 -9.50 13.74 0.06
CA SER A 50 -9.55 15.21 -0.04
C SER A 50 -9.72 15.92 1.31
N ASP A 51 -9.83 15.18 2.42
CA ASP A 51 -9.89 15.80 3.75
C ASP A 51 -8.63 16.64 3.99
N PRO A 52 -8.75 17.90 4.45
CA PRO A 52 -7.60 18.76 4.69
C PRO A 52 -6.55 18.14 5.63
N ALA A 53 -6.99 17.27 6.54
CA ALA A 53 -6.13 16.57 7.48
C ALA A 53 -5.27 15.47 6.82
N LEU A 54 -5.68 14.93 5.67
CA LEU A 54 -4.99 13.84 4.98
C LEU A 54 -4.40 14.26 3.63
N ALA A 55 -5.07 15.15 2.88
CA ALA A 55 -4.79 15.41 1.47
C ALA A 55 -3.29 15.64 1.19
N ALA A 56 -2.67 16.57 1.93
CA ALA A 56 -1.27 16.89 1.73
C ALA A 56 -0.33 15.72 2.07
N GLY A 57 -0.71 14.87 3.01
CA GLY A 57 0.01 13.66 3.37
C GLY A 57 -0.18 12.54 2.36
N TRP A 58 -1.41 12.39 1.87
CA TRP A 58 -1.79 11.43 0.84
C TRP A 58 -1.02 11.67 -0.45
N ASP A 59 -1.04 12.88 -0.99
CA ASP A 59 -0.33 13.25 -2.23
C ASP A 59 1.17 12.93 -2.13
N ARG A 60 1.77 13.18 -0.97
CA ARG A 60 3.19 12.92 -0.73
C ARG A 60 3.48 11.43 -0.57
N ALA A 61 2.63 10.69 0.13
CA ALA A 61 2.75 9.24 0.23
C ALA A 61 2.63 8.61 -1.17
N GLU A 62 1.66 9.05 -1.97
CA GLU A 62 1.50 8.60 -3.35
C GLU A 62 2.74 8.92 -4.21
N ALA A 63 3.23 10.16 -4.16
CA ALA A 63 4.44 10.56 -4.88
C ALA A 63 5.67 9.70 -4.49
N ALA A 64 5.82 9.37 -3.20
CA ALA A 64 6.89 8.46 -2.75
C ALA A 64 6.67 7.03 -3.25
N LEU A 65 5.44 6.53 -3.26
CA LEU A 65 5.11 5.18 -3.72
C LEU A 65 5.31 5.00 -5.22
N THR A 66 5.02 6.04 -6.02
CA THR A 66 5.17 6.00 -7.49
C THR A 66 6.58 6.33 -7.98
N MET A 67 7.50 6.74 -7.10
CA MET A 67 8.86 7.11 -7.51
C MET A 67 9.64 5.87 -7.99
N PRO A 68 10.04 5.81 -9.28
CA PRO A 68 10.76 4.65 -9.81
C PRO A 68 12.18 4.58 -9.21
N SER A 69 12.64 3.37 -8.88
CA SER A 69 14.03 3.13 -8.52
C SER A 69 14.95 3.25 -9.75
N PRO A 70 16.18 3.76 -9.58
CA PRO A 70 17.15 3.79 -10.66
C PRO A 70 17.65 2.38 -10.95
N ARG A 71 17.98 2.11 -12.22
CA ARG A 71 18.59 0.84 -12.64
C ARG A 71 20.10 0.99 -12.71
N PRO A 72 20.87 -0.02 -12.27
CA PRO A 72 22.32 0.03 -12.40
C PRO A 72 22.75 0.07 -13.88
N PRO A 73 23.87 0.71 -14.22
CA PRO A 73 24.41 0.68 -15.56
C PRO A 73 24.93 -0.72 -15.91
N THR A 74 24.98 -1.02 -17.20
CA THR A 74 25.51 -2.29 -17.73
C THR A 74 27.01 -2.24 -18.03
N GLY A 75 27.65 -1.08 -17.81
CA GLY A 75 29.01 -0.81 -18.21
C GLY A 75 30.06 -1.17 -17.15
N GLU A 76 31.14 -0.41 -17.13
CA GLU A 76 32.34 -0.65 -16.33
C GLU A 76 32.13 -0.31 -14.84
N ALA A 77 33.03 -0.78 -13.98
CA ALA A 77 32.93 -0.56 -12.53
C ALA A 77 32.86 0.92 -12.12
N TRP A 78 33.56 1.81 -12.83
CA TRP A 78 33.54 3.25 -12.54
C TRP A 78 32.17 3.89 -12.84
N GLU A 79 31.42 3.36 -13.81
CA GLU A 79 30.05 3.82 -14.10
C GLU A 79 29.11 3.43 -12.97
N VAL A 80 29.31 2.24 -12.38
CA VAL A 80 28.54 1.78 -11.21
C VAL A 80 28.80 2.67 -9.99
N GLU A 81 30.05 3.09 -9.76
CA GLU A 81 30.39 4.00 -8.67
C GLU A 81 29.72 5.37 -8.83
N SER A 82 29.82 5.97 -10.02
CA SER A 82 29.16 7.26 -10.31
C SER A 82 27.63 7.14 -10.20
N TRP A 83 27.04 6.07 -10.74
CA TRP A 83 25.61 5.80 -10.59
C TRP A 83 25.19 5.65 -9.12
N ALA A 84 25.97 4.94 -8.32
CA ALA A 84 25.67 4.71 -6.90
C ALA A 84 25.64 6.03 -6.12
N ASP A 85 26.62 6.91 -6.35
CA ASP A 85 26.75 8.19 -5.65
C ASP A 85 25.71 9.22 -6.09
N GLU A 86 25.51 9.35 -7.40
CA GLU A 86 24.69 10.41 -7.99
C GLU A 86 23.22 10.00 -8.11
N GLU A 87 22.95 8.89 -8.79
CA GLU A 87 21.59 8.48 -9.13
C GLU A 87 20.92 7.74 -7.98
N LEU A 88 21.54 6.66 -7.49
CA LEU A 88 20.98 5.87 -6.40
C LEU A 88 20.93 6.69 -5.11
N GLY A 89 22.07 7.27 -4.70
CA GLY A 89 22.12 8.14 -3.54
C GLY A 89 21.16 9.33 -3.64
N GLY A 90 21.08 9.97 -4.82
CA GLY A 90 20.14 11.05 -5.08
C GLY A 90 18.67 10.62 -4.98
N TRP A 91 18.32 9.47 -5.54
CA TRP A 91 16.98 8.89 -5.43
C TRP A 91 16.62 8.57 -3.98
N MET A 92 17.52 7.92 -3.23
CA MET A 92 17.30 7.58 -1.81
C MET A 92 17.00 8.83 -0.98
N ARG A 93 17.80 9.89 -1.14
CA ARG A 93 17.60 11.17 -0.43
C ARG A 93 16.25 11.80 -0.79
N ARG A 94 15.94 11.96 -2.08
CA ARG A 94 14.67 12.55 -2.53
C ARG A 94 13.47 11.76 -2.01
N ARG A 95 13.50 10.44 -2.08
CA ARG A 95 12.40 9.61 -1.60
C ARG A 95 12.23 9.71 -0.09
N ALA A 96 13.33 9.69 0.67
CA ALA A 96 13.31 9.91 2.12
C ALA A 96 12.75 11.29 2.50
N GLU A 97 13.10 12.34 1.76
CA GLU A 97 12.57 13.69 1.95
C GLU A 97 11.05 13.76 1.74
N ILE A 98 10.53 13.12 0.68
CA ILE A 98 9.10 13.06 0.39
C ILE A 98 8.36 12.29 1.50
N ILE A 99 8.87 11.13 1.92
CA ILE A 99 8.27 10.34 3.01
C ILE A 99 8.30 11.14 4.32
N GLY A 100 9.41 11.81 4.64
CA GLY A 100 9.49 12.68 5.80
C GLY A 100 8.50 13.85 5.74
N ALA A 101 8.25 14.40 4.55
CA ALA A 101 7.22 15.42 4.35
C ALA A 101 5.79 14.85 4.48
N ALA A 102 5.54 13.63 4.01
CA ALA A 102 4.28 12.91 4.21
C ALA A 102 4.04 12.69 5.71
N GLN A 103 5.05 12.22 6.45
CA GLN A 103 4.97 12.03 7.90
C GLN A 103 4.58 13.32 8.62
N ARG A 104 5.27 14.43 8.35
CA ARG A 104 4.93 15.73 8.97
C ARG A 104 3.52 16.20 8.64
N ALA A 105 3.05 15.97 7.42
CA ALA A 105 1.71 16.35 6.98
C ALA A 105 0.62 15.47 7.60
N LEU A 106 0.91 14.19 7.84
CA LEU A 106 -0.03 13.21 8.42
C LEU A 106 -0.06 13.23 9.95
N GLU A 107 0.92 13.85 10.61
CA GLU A 107 1.01 13.87 12.07
C GLU A 107 -0.26 14.39 12.77
N PRO A 108 -0.91 15.49 12.32
CA PRO A 108 -2.17 15.94 12.92
C PRO A 108 -3.30 14.91 12.77
N ALA A 109 -3.37 14.20 11.65
CA ALA A 109 -4.34 13.13 11.44
C ALA A 109 -4.08 11.92 12.36
N ARG A 110 -2.80 11.59 12.60
CA ARG A 110 -2.39 10.52 13.54
C ARG A 110 -2.76 10.82 14.99
N ALA A 111 -2.69 12.09 15.39
CA ALA A 111 -3.07 12.54 16.74
C ALA A 111 -4.57 12.88 16.88
N GLY A 112 -5.32 12.84 15.78
CA GLY A 112 -6.72 13.25 15.72
C GLY A 112 -7.72 12.12 15.98
N ARG A 113 -8.72 12.01 15.12
CA ARG A 113 -9.77 10.98 15.22
C ARG A 113 -9.20 9.59 14.88
N PRO A 114 -9.70 8.50 15.49
CA PRO A 114 -9.23 7.14 15.22
C PRO A 114 -9.24 6.77 13.73
N GLU A 115 -10.28 7.16 12.99
CA GLU A 115 -10.45 6.87 11.57
C GLU A 115 -9.34 7.50 10.72
N HIS A 116 -9.02 8.77 10.99
CA HIS A 116 -7.94 9.50 10.34
C HIS A 116 -6.58 8.91 10.73
N SER A 117 -6.40 8.56 12.00
CA SER A 117 -5.15 8.02 12.51
C SER A 117 -4.79 6.66 11.91
N VAL A 118 -5.79 5.79 11.72
CA VAL A 118 -5.66 4.50 11.05
C VAL A 118 -5.19 4.67 9.60
N VAL A 119 -5.88 5.51 8.83
CA VAL A 119 -5.51 5.76 7.43
C VAL A 119 -4.13 6.38 7.34
N ALA A 120 -3.86 7.44 8.10
CA ALA A 120 -2.57 8.13 8.12
C ALA A 120 -1.40 7.20 8.47
N SER A 121 -1.56 6.37 9.50
CA SER A 121 -0.54 5.42 9.92
C SER A 121 -0.32 4.32 8.86
N PHE A 122 -1.39 3.84 8.22
CA PHE A 122 -1.28 2.88 7.14
C PHE A 122 -0.51 3.43 5.92
N LEU A 123 -0.80 4.68 5.51
CA LEU A 123 -0.10 5.33 4.39
C LEU A 123 1.40 5.44 4.64
N LEU A 124 1.80 5.79 5.87
CA LEU A 124 3.21 5.82 6.24
C LEU A 124 3.84 4.43 6.25
N GLY A 125 3.12 3.43 6.77
CA GLY A 125 3.56 2.04 6.73
C GLY A 125 3.84 1.59 5.30
N LEU A 126 2.94 1.86 4.36
CA LEU A 126 3.12 1.56 2.94
C LEU A 126 4.32 2.30 2.34
N ALA A 127 4.46 3.59 2.62
CA ALA A 127 5.55 4.38 2.05
C ALA A 127 6.93 3.86 2.50
N TYR A 128 7.08 3.53 3.79
CA TYR A 128 8.32 2.95 4.30
C TYR A 128 8.54 1.52 3.79
N SER A 129 7.52 0.65 3.84
CA SER A 129 7.65 -0.74 3.39
C SER A 129 7.99 -0.84 1.92
N ARG A 130 7.35 -0.03 1.06
CA ARG A 130 7.65 -0.01 -0.37
C ARG A 130 9.06 0.51 -0.65
N PHE A 131 9.51 1.53 0.07
CA PHE A 131 10.88 2.02 -0.10
C PHE A 131 11.91 0.94 0.28
N ALA A 132 11.66 0.22 1.38
CA ALA A 132 12.51 -0.89 1.79
C ALA A 132 12.53 -2.04 0.76
N LEU A 133 11.36 -2.41 0.22
CA LEU A 133 11.26 -3.40 -0.87
C LEU A 133 12.01 -2.97 -2.11
N ASP A 134 11.86 -1.71 -2.52
CA ASP A 134 12.52 -1.20 -3.72
C ASP A 134 14.04 -1.20 -3.54
N LEU A 135 14.58 -0.86 -2.36
CA LEU A 135 16.01 -0.98 -2.06
C LEU A 135 16.52 -2.42 -2.18
N ARG A 136 15.82 -3.38 -1.55
CA ARG A 136 16.17 -4.81 -1.64
C ARG A 136 16.02 -5.36 -3.06
N GLY A 137 15.14 -4.76 -3.86
CA GLY A 137 14.86 -5.11 -5.24
C GLY A 137 15.80 -4.46 -6.26
N ILE A 138 16.73 -3.60 -5.85
CA ILE A 138 17.74 -3.05 -6.77
C ILE A 138 18.59 -4.19 -7.31
N GLU A 139 18.63 -4.30 -8.64
CA GLU A 139 19.41 -5.30 -9.34
C GLU A 139 20.90 -5.15 -9.02
N THR A 140 21.61 -6.27 -8.93
CA THR A 140 23.06 -6.23 -8.75
C THR A 140 23.72 -5.78 -10.05
N PRO A 141 24.60 -4.77 -10.04
CA PRO A 141 25.30 -4.31 -11.25
C PRO A 141 26.02 -5.44 -11.98
N HIS A 142 25.95 -5.44 -13.32
CA HIS A 142 26.59 -6.47 -14.14
C HIS A 142 28.12 -6.52 -13.95
N ALA A 143 28.76 -5.38 -13.71
CA ALA A 143 30.19 -5.30 -13.40
C ALA A 143 30.62 -6.10 -12.16
N PHE A 144 29.67 -6.49 -11.29
CA PHE A 144 29.95 -7.30 -10.11
C PHE A 144 29.71 -8.81 -10.35
N ALA A 145 29.17 -9.22 -11.51
CA ALA A 145 28.70 -10.58 -11.73
C ALA A 145 29.79 -11.66 -11.56
N GLU A 146 31.04 -11.34 -11.89
CA GLU A 146 32.17 -12.26 -11.77
C GLU A 146 32.82 -12.26 -10.38
N ASP A 147 32.42 -11.34 -9.49
CA ASP A 147 32.96 -11.18 -8.14
C ASP A 147 31.87 -11.45 -7.08
N PRO A 148 31.77 -12.69 -6.56
CA PRO A 148 30.77 -13.04 -5.56
C PRO A 148 30.88 -12.25 -4.25
N GLU A 149 32.05 -11.73 -3.90
CA GLU A 149 32.22 -10.89 -2.72
C GLU A 149 31.57 -9.53 -2.92
N ARG A 150 31.76 -8.91 -4.09
CA ARG A 150 31.08 -7.65 -4.45
C ARG A 150 29.57 -7.81 -4.52
N VAL A 151 29.08 -8.91 -5.10
CA VAL A 151 27.63 -9.22 -5.12
C VAL A 151 27.08 -9.29 -3.69
N ARG A 152 27.76 -10.02 -2.79
CA ARG A 152 27.35 -10.12 -1.38
C ARG A 152 27.41 -8.78 -0.67
N ALA A 153 28.48 -8.02 -0.85
CA ALA A 153 28.66 -6.70 -0.24
C ALA A 153 27.57 -5.72 -0.69
N PHE A 154 27.27 -5.68 -1.99
CA PHE A 154 26.21 -4.83 -2.55
C PHE A 154 24.84 -5.17 -1.97
N ARG A 155 24.46 -6.45 -1.97
CA ARG A 155 23.18 -6.89 -1.40
C ARG A 155 23.09 -6.61 0.10
N ALA A 156 24.16 -6.85 0.84
CA ALA A 156 24.23 -6.53 2.26
C ALA A 156 24.06 -5.03 2.52
N ALA A 157 24.66 -4.17 1.70
CA ALA A 157 24.49 -2.72 1.81
C ALA A 157 23.04 -2.28 1.56
N MET A 158 22.37 -2.85 0.55
CA MET A 158 20.95 -2.56 0.28
C MET A 158 20.04 -3.05 1.40
N GLU A 159 20.31 -4.23 1.97
CA GLU A 159 19.58 -4.77 3.11
C GLU A 159 19.75 -3.90 4.37
N GLN A 160 21.00 -3.50 4.67
CA GLN A 160 21.31 -2.61 5.79
C GLN A 160 20.62 -1.25 5.64
N ALA A 161 20.56 -0.71 4.42
CA ALA A 161 19.84 0.53 4.14
C ALA A 161 18.31 0.38 4.28
N ALA A 162 17.76 -0.80 3.98
CA ALA A 162 16.33 -1.10 4.10
C ALA A 162 15.88 -1.32 5.56
N GLN A 163 16.75 -1.84 6.43
CA GLN A 163 16.43 -2.16 7.84
C GLN A 163 15.75 -1.03 8.63
N PRO A 164 16.25 0.21 8.68
CA PRO A 164 15.58 1.28 9.41
C PRO A 164 14.19 1.61 8.84
N LEU A 165 13.97 1.40 7.55
CA LEU A 165 12.66 1.60 6.91
C LEU A 165 11.68 0.51 7.33
N TRP A 166 12.13 -0.74 7.47
CA TRP A 166 11.29 -1.82 7.99
C TRP A 166 10.80 -1.56 9.41
N LEU A 167 11.68 -1.09 10.28
CA LEU A 167 11.31 -0.73 11.65
C LEU A 167 10.26 0.40 11.68
N ARG A 168 10.38 1.39 10.79
CA ARG A 168 9.38 2.47 10.65
C ARG A 168 8.06 1.97 10.08
N ALA A 169 8.11 1.04 9.13
CA ALA A 169 6.91 0.40 8.59
C ALA A 169 6.16 -0.39 9.67
N LEU A 170 6.88 -1.17 10.49
CA LEU A 170 6.30 -1.92 11.60
C LEU A 170 5.68 -1.03 12.66
N ASP A 171 6.37 0.06 13.05
CA ASP A 171 5.80 1.04 13.98
C ASP A 171 4.50 1.65 13.42
N ALA A 172 4.49 2.04 12.15
CA ALA A 172 3.34 2.64 11.50
C ALA A 172 2.16 1.66 11.35
N PHE A 173 2.40 0.43 10.88
CA PHE A 173 1.35 -0.58 10.79
C PHE A 173 0.88 -1.07 12.17
N GLY A 174 1.78 -1.14 13.16
CA GLY A 174 1.47 -1.45 14.56
C GLY A 174 0.56 -0.39 15.18
N SER A 175 0.88 0.88 14.95
CA SER A 175 0.03 2.00 15.33
C SER A 175 -1.35 1.93 14.65
N CYS A 176 -1.39 1.62 13.35
CA CYS A 176 -2.66 1.40 12.65
C CYS A 176 -3.49 0.27 13.30
N ALA A 177 -2.91 -0.92 13.47
CA ALA A 177 -3.61 -2.08 14.01
C ALA A 177 -4.10 -1.84 15.44
N SER A 178 -3.28 -1.18 16.25
CA SER A 178 -3.61 -0.82 17.64
C SER A 178 -4.80 0.14 17.71
N VAL A 179 -4.77 1.24 16.95
CA VAL A 179 -5.88 2.22 16.92
C VAL A 179 -7.14 1.59 16.35
N ALA A 180 -7.03 0.80 15.27
CA ALA A 180 -8.17 0.10 14.67
C ALA A 180 -8.81 -0.92 15.64
N SER A 181 -8.01 -1.55 16.51
CA SER A 181 -8.49 -2.49 17.52
C SER A 181 -9.18 -1.82 18.71
N ALA A 182 -8.80 -0.58 19.02
CA ALA A 182 -9.41 0.19 20.10
C ALA A 182 -10.73 0.85 19.69
N ALA A 183 -11.02 0.94 18.39
CA ALA A 183 -12.27 1.48 17.87
C ALA A 183 -13.44 0.49 18.06
N PRO A 184 -14.70 0.97 18.06
CA PRO A 184 -15.88 0.10 18.08
C PRO A 184 -15.80 -0.99 17.01
N ALA A 185 -16.14 -2.24 17.38
CA ALA A 185 -15.77 -3.46 16.66
C ALA A 185 -16.14 -3.54 15.16
N HIS A 186 -17.02 -2.66 14.67
CA HIS A 186 -17.50 -2.67 13.28
C HIS A 186 -16.96 -1.53 12.41
N SER A 187 -16.50 -0.41 12.98
CA SER A 187 -16.14 0.75 12.15
C SER A 187 -14.81 0.57 11.42
N LEU A 188 -13.83 -0.11 12.04
CA LEU A 188 -12.46 -0.24 11.52
C LEU A 188 -11.98 -1.69 11.37
N ALA A 189 -12.87 -2.68 11.41
CA ALA A 189 -12.50 -4.11 11.36
C ALA A 189 -11.65 -4.48 10.13
N ARG A 190 -12.06 -4.04 8.93
CA ARG A 190 -11.31 -4.29 7.68
C ARG A 190 -9.95 -3.59 7.66
N TRP A 191 -9.85 -2.43 8.29
CA TRP A 191 -8.58 -1.72 8.41
C TRP A 191 -7.63 -2.42 9.36
N ARG A 192 -8.12 -2.92 10.51
CA ARG A 192 -7.35 -3.77 11.41
C ARG A 192 -6.79 -4.98 10.68
N GLU A 193 -7.66 -5.74 9.99
CA GLU A 193 -7.26 -6.92 9.22
C GLU A 193 -6.17 -6.60 8.20
N ARG A 194 -6.29 -5.47 7.50
CA ARG A 194 -5.30 -5.02 6.53
C ARG A 194 -3.98 -4.65 7.19
N CYS A 195 -4.01 -3.90 8.30
CA CYS A 195 -2.81 -3.50 9.02
C CYS A 195 -2.09 -4.71 9.64
N ASP A 196 -2.82 -5.67 10.19
CA ASP A 196 -2.27 -6.93 10.67
C ASP A 196 -1.65 -7.77 9.55
N ALA A 197 -2.26 -7.77 8.36
CA ALA A 197 -1.71 -8.48 7.21
C ALA A 197 -0.37 -7.87 6.75
N GLU A 198 -0.28 -6.55 6.70
CA GLU A 198 0.98 -5.86 6.37
C GLU A 198 2.04 -6.06 7.46
N LEU A 199 1.67 -6.03 8.75
CA LEU A 199 2.58 -6.36 9.86
C LEU A 199 3.21 -7.74 9.68
N ARG A 200 2.37 -8.77 9.45
CA ARG A 200 2.85 -10.15 9.23
C ARG A 200 3.70 -10.30 7.98
N ALA A 201 3.50 -9.45 6.97
CA ALA A 201 4.30 -9.47 5.75
C ALA A 201 5.67 -8.82 5.96
N VAL A 202 5.77 -7.80 6.82
CA VAL A 202 7.01 -7.07 7.11
C VAL A 202 7.85 -7.74 8.19
N GLU A 203 7.25 -8.32 9.22
CA GLU A 203 7.95 -8.90 10.37
C GLU A 203 9.06 -9.91 9.98
N PRO A 204 8.86 -10.84 9.02
CA PRO A 204 9.90 -11.79 8.60
C PRO A 204 11.05 -11.15 7.80
N LEU A 205 10.95 -9.85 7.46
CA LEU A 205 11.95 -9.13 6.67
C LEU A 205 12.95 -8.39 7.55
N LEU A 206 12.76 -8.38 8.88
CA LEU A 206 13.76 -7.91 9.81
C LEU A 206 14.87 -8.97 9.98
N PRO A 207 16.14 -8.54 10.15
CA PRO A 207 17.19 -9.45 10.59
C PRO A 207 16.95 -9.89 12.03
N ASP A 208 17.34 -11.13 12.35
CA ASP A 208 17.32 -11.72 13.69
C ASP A 208 18.19 -10.94 14.71
#